data_AF-A0A2Z4NDG9-F1
#
_entry.id   AF-A0A2Z4NDG9-F1
#
_cell.length_a   1.000
_cell.length_b   1.000
_cell.length_c   1.000
_cell.angle_alpha   90.00
_cell.angle_beta   90.00
_cell.angle_gamma   90.00
#
_symmetry.space_group_name_H-M   'P 1'
#
loop_
_entity.id
_entity.type
_entity.pdbx_description
1 polymer ?
#
loop_
_entity_poly.entity_id
_entity_poly.type
_entity_poly.pdbx_seq_one_letter_code
_entity_poly.pdbx_strand_id
1 'polypeptide(L)'
;MRKLNKKWLALSASLILPISILPIAAACSHDNKDVEERARQNKILNEQLAFNKVLITLTNSYLATFYQDDLTKNGLSFSSTNDVILELLTNKNENSSEFYKDAYEIFKIFAFKKLDSNPQYFSNLINTFIQAEIDTTSYQPAPYAMPNETEFKFLMQHSDKLSENIRYEIQSLILSRNYLLKDRKELRALANDETGKDKIESKVKIDKDKTPVKERIIHENLDLTENSLYLIKYLLNTPLVQSWSFDDNRDMNLRWRQGEIATLEEFNKLAEYNPANKPLYKVNEVAKRPELLIAIGENEHFDLTKLRAYRGISKSESYTGELSNDIFYLKEQLSPIFGFVSPTNNKVYSQDAFKFAKLIIQERTTPLAQIIEANKAELIKEDNKKEVAISDIEFKDLTKVVENNKTYYEKEVTLDDNQYHLRFEVVSVTSQLKKTKDIEIEVKVTVKELEKRQFLTYRTKLINLNPETESKEYNLNLLRTNVNSFNANTKSFSPKYIVKIVPLFTAKPQTTNSNDKETKETKSFSFRQTPWESNEQQKIIANNIIFMDQKEIFKQANKYYQELGFKIDDKAINETIAKKLKLEGLL
;
A
#
# COMPACT_ATOMS: atom_id res chain seq x y z
N MET A 1 14.84 46.11 18.27
CA MET A 1 14.47 44.74 17.83
C MET A 1 13.06 44.79 17.24
N ARG A 2 12.95 44.65 15.92
CA ARG A 2 11.71 44.86 15.15
C ARG A 2 10.79 43.64 15.28
N LYS A 3 9.55 43.90 15.70
CA LYS A 3 8.42 42.96 15.63
C LYS A 3 8.10 42.66 14.16
N LEU A 4 8.29 41.41 13.73
CA LEU A 4 7.80 40.91 12.44
C LEU A 4 6.37 40.39 12.65
N ASN A 5 5.40 41.19 12.18
CA ASN A 5 4.00 40.81 12.08
C ASN A 5 3.84 39.60 11.15
N LYS A 6 3.52 38.43 11.72
CA LYS A 6 2.98 37.29 10.96
C LYS A 6 1.53 37.62 10.56
N LYS A 7 1.34 38.28 9.42
CA LYS A 7 0.05 38.31 8.74
C LYS A 7 -0.23 36.90 8.22
N TRP A 8 -1.07 36.16 8.95
CA TRP A 8 -1.77 35.01 8.40
C TRP A 8 -2.71 35.52 7.31
N LEU A 9 -2.33 35.34 6.05
CA LEU A 9 -3.24 35.46 4.92
C LEU A 9 -4.24 34.31 5.02
N ALA A 10 -5.44 34.63 5.51
CA ALA A 10 -6.61 33.79 5.31
C ALA A 10 -6.89 33.76 3.80
N LEU A 11 -6.32 32.80 3.08
CA LEU A 11 -6.65 32.46 1.71
C LEU A 11 -8.00 31.72 1.71
N SER A 12 -9.08 32.44 2.02
CA SER A 12 -10.42 32.06 1.59
C SER A 12 -10.53 32.39 0.11
N ALA A 13 -10.00 31.52 -0.75
CA ALA A 13 -10.16 31.63 -2.19
C ALA A 13 -11.57 31.16 -2.56
N SER A 14 -12.53 32.09 -2.58
CA SER A 14 -13.78 31.87 -3.31
C SER A 14 -13.44 31.80 -4.79
N LEU A 15 -13.63 30.63 -5.42
CA LEU A 15 -13.37 30.45 -6.84
C LEU A 15 -14.44 31.17 -7.67
N ILE A 16 -14.14 32.39 -8.12
CA ILE A 16 -14.95 33.09 -9.11
C ILE A 16 -14.56 32.53 -10.49
N LEU A 17 -15.42 31.69 -11.07
CA LEU A 17 -15.22 31.11 -12.40
C LEU A 17 -15.81 32.05 -13.47
N PRO A 18 -15.00 32.71 -14.32
CA PRO A 18 -15.55 33.45 -15.45
C PRO A 18 -15.88 32.45 -16.58
N ILE A 19 -17.16 32.20 -16.84
CA ILE A 19 -17.57 31.38 -17.99
C ILE A 19 -18.63 32.14 -18.79
N SER A 20 -18.18 32.94 -19.76
CA SER A 20 -19.01 33.34 -20.89
C SER A 20 -18.96 32.21 -21.93
N ILE A 21 -20.08 31.49 -22.07
CA ILE A 21 -20.29 30.61 -23.22
C ILE A 21 -20.67 31.54 -24.37
N LEU A 22 -19.81 31.72 -25.37
CA LEU A 22 -20.19 32.39 -26.61
C LEU A 22 -21.17 31.47 -27.35
N PRO A 23 -22.43 31.88 -27.58
CA PRO A 23 -23.32 31.15 -28.45
C PRO A 23 -22.85 31.37 -29.89
N ILE A 24 -22.37 30.31 -30.55
CA ILE A 24 -22.23 30.35 -32.01
C ILE A 24 -23.63 30.16 -32.57
N ALA A 25 -24.19 31.24 -33.12
CA ALA A 25 -25.42 31.21 -33.89
C ALA A 25 -25.18 30.38 -35.15
N ALA A 26 -25.75 29.18 -35.21
CA ALA A 26 -25.86 28.43 -36.46
C ALA A 26 -27.05 29.00 -37.24
N ALA A 27 -26.76 29.77 -38.28
CA ALA A 27 -27.76 30.15 -39.28
C ALA A 27 -27.78 29.12 -40.41
N CYS A 28 -29.00 28.92 -40.94
CA CYS A 28 -29.39 28.27 -42.18
C CYS A 28 -29.72 26.77 -42.12
N SER A 29 -31.04 26.56 -42.12
CA SER A 29 -31.79 25.34 -42.39
C SER A 29 -31.49 24.74 -43.76
N HIS A 30 -31.38 23.41 -43.83
CA HIS A 30 -32.00 22.55 -44.85
C HIS A 30 -32.21 21.17 -44.21
N ASP A 31 -33.38 20.56 -44.43
CA ASP A 31 -33.76 19.24 -43.91
C ASP A 31 -32.69 18.19 -44.24
N ASN A 32 -32.00 17.72 -43.20
CA ASN A 32 -31.17 16.52 -43.27
C ASN A 32 -30.96 16.01 -41.84
N LYS A 33 -31.41 14.79 -41.55
CA LYS A 33 -31.16 14.11 -40.27
C LYS A 33 -29.67 14.11 -39.89
N ASP A 34 -28.78 14.07 -40.89
CA ASP A 34 -27.33 14.19 -40.73
C ASP A 34 -26.85 15.56 -40.21
N VAL A 35 -27.57 16.65 -40.49
CA VAL A 35 -27.23 18.00 -40.03
C VAL A 35 -27.66 18.19 -38.58
N GLU A 36 -28.85 17.68 -38.20
CA GLU A 36 -29.30 17.67 -36.80
C GLU A 36 -28.42 16.80 -35.92
N GLU A 37 -27.99 15.63 -36.43
CA GLU A 37 -27.11 14.73 -35.69
C GLU A 37 -25.71 15.32 -35.51
N ARG A 38 -25.14 15.95 -36.55
CA ARG A 38 -23.88 16.72 -36.42
C ARG A 38 -24.00 17.91 -35.47
N ALA A 39 -25.09 18.67 -35.56
CA ALA A 39 -25.33 19.79 -34.65
C ALA A 39 -25.46 19.33 -33.19
N ARG A 40 -26.12 18.19 -32.96
CA ARG A 40 -26.21 17.54 -31.65
C ARG A 40 -24.85 17.06 -31.15
N GLN A 41 -24.05 16.40 -31.99
CA GLN A 41 -22.70 15.96 -31.65
C GLN A 41 -21.78 17.15 -31.31
N ASN A 42 -21.83 18.22 -32.09
CA ASN A 42 -21.09 19.46 -31.83
C ASN A 42 -21.50 20.11 -30.51
N LYS A 43 -22.81 20.14 -30.20
CA LYS A 43 -23.29 20.64 -28.91
C LYS A 43 -22.76 19.81 -27.75
N ILE A 44 -22.83 18.48 -27.82
CA ILE A 44 -22.31 17.58 -26.79
C ILE A 44 -20.81 17.78 -26.59
N LEU A 45 -20.05 17.88 -27.69
CA LEU A 45 -18.61 18.13 -27.63
C LEU A 45 -18.32 19.48 -26.96
N ASN A 46 -18.98 20.56 -27.38
CA ASN A 46 -18.79 21.88 -26.79
C ASN A 46 -19.15 21.92 -25.29
N GLU A 47 -20.22 21.23 -24.89
CA GLU A 47 -20.57 21.09 -23.47
C GLU A 47 -19.49 20.31 -22.69
N GLN A 48 -18.90 19.28 -23.29
CA GLN A 48 -17.81 18.52 -22.67
C GLN A 48 -16.53 19.36 -22.55
N LEU A 49 -16.16 20.13 -23.59
CA LEU A 49 -15.01 21.02 -23.56
C LEU A 49 -15.18 22.13 -22.51
N ALA A 50 -16.40 22.71 -22.42
CA ALA A 50 -16.72 23.68 -21.37
C ALA A 50 -16.63 23.07 -19.97
N PHE A 51 -17.12 21.83 -19.78
CA PHE A 51 -16.98 21.10 -18.53
C PHE A 51 -15.51 20.85 -18.16
N ASN A 52 -14.70 20.39 -19.11
CA ASN A 52 -13.26 20.19 -18.93
C ASN A 52 -12.54 21.47 -18.50
N LYS A 53 -12.93 22.64 -19.04
CA LYS A 53 -12.35 23.94 -18.65
C LYS A 53 -12.63 24.28 -17.18
N VAL A 54 -13.82 23.98 -16.68
CA VAL A 54 -14.16 24.18 -15.27
C VAL A 54 -13.33 23.27 -14.39
N LEU A 55 -13.20 22.00 -14.77
CA LEU A 55 -12.41 21.01 -14.06
C LEU A 55 -10.92 21.39 -13.99
N ILE A 56 -10.33 21.83 -15.11
CA ILE A 56 -8.95 22.35 -15.14
C ILE A 56 -8.78 23.57 -14.23
N THR A 57 -9.75 24.48 -14.23
CA THR A 57 -9.66 25.69 -13.39
C THR A 57 -9.69 25.31 -11.91
N LEU A 58 -10.53 24.34 -11.54
CA LEU A 58 -10.61 23.79 -10.20
C LEU A 58 -9.29 23.15 -9.77
N THR A 59 -8.78 22.21 -10.57
CA THR A 59 -7.54 21.49 -10.25
C THR A 59 -6.33 22.42 -10.24
N ASN A 60 -6.24 23.36 -11.18
CA ASN A 60 -5.19 24.38 -11.19
C ASN A 60 -5.18 25.20 -9.89
N SER A 61 -6.35 25.54 -9.35
CA SER A 61 -6.44 26.35 -8.13
C SER A 61 -5.88 25.61 -6.91
N TYR A 62 -6.16 24.30 -6.80
CA TYR A 62 -5.60 23.45 -5.76
C TYR A 62 -4.08 23.32 -5.94
N LEU A 63 -3.64 22.94 -7.14
CA LEU A 63 -2.24 22.70 -7.44
C LEU A 63 -1.39 23.96 -7.26
N ALA A 64 -1.90 25.13 -7.61
CA ALA A 64 -1.15 26.37 -7.46
C ALA A 64 -0.93 26.73 -5.98
N THR A 65 -1.85 26.29 -5.11
CA THR A 65 -1.64 26.40 -3.65
C THR A 65 -0.67 25.36 -3.13
N PHE A 66 -0.78 24.10 -3.58
CA PHE A 66 0.03 22.98 -3.06
C PHE A 66 1.47 22.94 -3.60
N TYR A 67 1.73 23.67 -4.68
CA TYR A 67 3.05 23.83 -5.31
C TYR A 67 3.51 25.30 -5.32
N GLN A 68 3.07 26.10 -4.34
CA GLN A 68 3.41 27.52 -4.26
C GLN A 68 4.92 27.78 -4.15
N ASP A 69 5.67 26.91 -3.46
CA ASP A 69 7.13 27.05 -3.39
C ASP A 69 7.75 26.80 -4.78
N ASP A 70 7.20 25.87 -5.56
CA ASP A 70 7.67 25.57 -6.92
C ASP A 70 7.39 26.72 -7.88
N LEU A 71 6.19 27.31 -7.81
CA LEU A 71 5.85 28.54 -8.55
C LEU A 71 6.84 29.67 -8.26
N THR A 72 7.11 29.89 -6.96
CA THR A 72 7.99 30.97 -6.50
C THR A 72 9.43 30.75 -6.97
N LYS A 73 9.95 29.52 -6.87
CA LYS A 73 11.30 29.15 -7.34
C LYS A 73 11.47 29.35 -8.85
N ASN A 74 10.40 29.17 -9.63
CA ASN A 74 10.41 29.35 -11.08
C ASN A 74 9.99 30.78 -11.50
N GLY A 75 9.87 31.72 -10.57
CA GLY A 75 9.56 33.12 -10.87
C GLY A 75 8.13 33.36 -11.37
N LEU A 76 7.22 32.41 -11.14
CA LEU A 76 5.84 32.48 -11.58
C LEU A 76 4.98 33.13 -10.48
N SER A 77 4.15 34.10 -10.86
CA SER A 77 3.23 34.78 -9.95
C SER A 77 1.85 34.89 -10.57
N PHE A 78 0.81 34.95 -9.73
CA PHE A 78 -0.61 35.00 -10.14
C PHE A 78 -1.05 36.32 -10.80
N SER A 79 -0.21 37.00 -11.59
CA SER A 79 -0.61 38.22 -12.31
C SER A 79 -1.62 37.89 -13.42
N SER A 80 -2.88 37.77 -13.00
CA SER A 80 -4.21 37.86 -13.62
C SER A 80 -4.52 37.35 -15.04
N THR A 81 -3.62 36.75 -15.82
CA THR A 81 -4.01 36.16 -17.13
C THR A 81 -3.33 34.86 -17.51
N ASN A 82 -2.26 34.46 -16.84
CA ASN A 82 -1.48 33.29 -17.26
C ASN A 82 -1.80 32.05 -16.43
N ASP A 83 -1.95 30.93 -17.12
CA ASP A 83 -2.11 29.61 -16.50
C ASP A 83 -0.76 29.14 -15.94
N VAL A 84 -0.46 29.56 -14.71
CA VAL A 84 0.83 29.29 -14.04
C VAL A 84 1.12 27.79 -13.88
N ILE A 85 0.07 26.96 -13.82
CA ILE A 85 0.21 25.50 -13.74
C ILE A 85 0.61 24.92 -15.09
N LEU A 86 0.03 25.42 -16.18
CA LEU A 86 0.49 25.06 -17.53
C LEU A 86 1.94 25.49 -17.74
N GLU A 87 2.28 26.72 -17.33
CA GLU A 87 3.64 27.21 -17.43
C GLU A 87 4.63 26.32 -16.68
N LEU A 88 4.32 25.84 -15.47
CA LEU A 88 5.16 24.84 -14.78
C LEU A 88 5.32 23.54 -15.57
N LEU A 89 4.29 23.08 -16.28
CA LEU A 89 4.35 21.86 -17.10
C LEU A 89 5.17 22.03 -18.38
N THR A 90 5.20 23.24 -18.92
CA THR A 90 5.81 23.52 -20.24
C THR A 90 7.14 24.28 -20.16
N ASN A 91 7.58 24.71 -18.97
CA ASN A 91 8.83 25.46 -18.79
C ASN A 91 10.08 24.63 -19.20
N LYS A 92 11.15 25.32 -19.60
CA LYS A 92 12.43 24.74 -20.05
C LYS A 92 13.31 24.24 -18.90
N ASN A 93 13.11 24.72 -17.66
CA ASN A 93 13.87 24.27 -16.50
C ASN A 93 13.25 23.02 -15.84
N GLU A 94 13.17 21.93 -16.60
CA GLU A 94 12.52 20.66 -16.23
C GLU A 94 13.09 20.03 -14.94
N ASN A 95 14.40 20.22 -14.71
CA ASN A 95 15.08 19.66 -13.56
C ASN A 95 14.79 20.41 -12.24
N SER A 96 14.20 21.62 -12.28
CA SER A 96 13.90 22.40 -11.07
C SER A 96 12.46 22.28 -10.58
N SER A 97 11.49 21.90 -11.43
CA SER A 97 10.09 21.78 -11.00
C SER A 97 9.77 20.40 -10.43
N GLU A 98 9.33 20.38 -9.17
CA GLU A 98 8.78 19.16 -8.56
C GLU A 98 7.42 18.80 -9.16
N PHE A 99 6.60 19.80 -9.50
CA PHE A 99 5.31 19.58 -10.14
C PHE A 99 5.44 18.89 -11.50
N TYR A 100 6.41 19.33 -12.32
CA TYR A 100 6.70 18.70 -13.61
C TYR A 100 7.10 17.22 -13.46
N LYS A 101 8.04 16.93 -12.55
CA LYS A 101 8.50 15.56 -12.29
C LYS A 101 7.35 14.66 -11.86
N ASP A 102 6.50 15.16 -10.97
CA ASP A 102 5.31 14.47 -10.50
C ASP A 102 4.30 14.20 -11.62
N ALA A 103 4.05 15.20 -12.47
CA ALA A 103 3.15 15.08 -13.60
C ALA A 103 3.66 14.10 -14.66
N TYR A 104 4.95 14.16 -15.00
CA TYR A 104 5.54 13.27 -15.99
C TYR A 104 5.61 11.82 -15.48
N GLU A 105 5.91 11.61 -14.20
CA GLU A 105 5.84 10.28 -13.57
C GLU A 105 4.44 9.66 -13.71
N ILE A 106 3.40 10.41 -13.34
CA ILE A 106 2.01 9.96 -13.45
C ILE A 106 1.62 9.78 -14.92
N PHE A 107 2.05 10.68 -15.80
CA PHE A 107 1.79 10.59 -17.24
C PHE A 107 2.32 9.30 -17.84
N LYS A 108 3.54 8.88 -17.48
CA LYS A 108 4.07 7.60 -17.95
C LYS A 108 3.11 6.45 -17.61
N ILE A 109 2.65 6.36 -16.36
CA ILE A 109 1.72 5.31 -15.93
C ILE A 109 0.39 5.40 -16.70
N PHE A 110 -0.18 6.60 -16.81
CA PHE A 110 -1.40 6.85 -17.59
C PHE A 110 -1.25 6.40 -19.05
N ALA A 111 -0.15 6.79 -19.69
CA ALA A 111 0.06 6.55 -21.11
C ALA A 111 0.14 5.07 -21.43
N PHE A 112 0.77 4.27 -20.59
CA PHE A 112 0.79 2.83 -20.82
C PHE A 112 -0.54 2.15 -20.56
N LYS A 113 -1.32 2.59 -19.55
CA LYS A 113 -2.69 2.10 -19.40
C LYS A 113 -3.55 2.40 -20.64
N LYS A 114 -3.36 3.57 -21.25
CA LYS A 114 -4.01 3.92 -22.52
C LYS A 114 -3.52 3.07 -23.69
N LEU A 115 -2.23 2.75 -23.77
CA LEU A 115 -1.69 1.87 -24.81
C LEU A 115 -2.11 0.40 -24.64
N ASP A 116 -2.22 -0.10 -23.41
CA ASP A 116 -2.71 -1.46 -23.14
C ASP A 116 -4.18 -1.65 -23.57
N SER A 117 -4.99 -0.59 -23.51
CA SER A 117 -6.40 -0.61 -23.94
C SER A 117 -6.60 -0.24 -25.41
N ASN A 118 -5.85 0.74 -25.91
CA ASN A 118 -5.82 1.16 -27.30
C ASN A 118 -4.37 1.44 -27.72
N PRO A 119 -3.72 0.49 -28.42
CA PRO A 119 -2.32 0.62 -28.81
C PRO A 119 -2.02 1.81 -29.72
N GLN A 120 -3.02 2.43 -30.36
CA GLN A 120 -2.85 3.62 -31.20
C GLN A 120 -3.44 4.89 -30.56
N TYR A 121 -3.71 4.86 -29.24
CA TYR A 121 -4.38 5.96 -28.53
C TYR A 121 -3.76 7.32 -28.87
N PHE A 122 -2.45 7.48 -28.67
CA PHE A 122 -1.77 8.76 -28.87
C PHE A 122 -1.59 9.14 -30.34
N SER A 123 -1.23 8.20 -31.21
CA SER A 123 -1.12 8.48 -32.65
C SER A 123 -2.44 8.94 -33.24
N ASN A 124 -3.58 8.46 -32.71
CA ASN A 124 -4.90 8.86 -33.18
C ASN A 124 -5.31 10.28 -32.77
N LEU A 125 -4.69 10.87 -31.74
CA LEU A 125 -5.00 12.24 -31.30
C LEU A 125 -4.54 13.29 -32.31
N ILE A 126 -3.58 12.96 -33.19
CA ILE A 126 -3.04 13.91 -34.18
C ILE A 126 -4.14 14.50 -35.08
N ASN A 127 -5.12 13.68 -35.47
CA ASN A 127 -6.22 14.11 -36.32
C ASN A 127 -7.11 15.14 -35.61
N THR A 128 -7.33 14.97 -34.30
CA THR A 128 -8.09 15.94 -33.50
C THR A 128 -7.37 17.28 -33.42
N PHE A 129 -6.04 17.27 -33.28
CA PHE A 129 -5.25 18.51 -33.25
C PHE A 129 -5.18 19.20 -34.61
N ILE A 130 -5.02 18.46 -35.71
CA ILE A 130 -5.06 19.00 -37.08
C ILE A 130 -6.43 19.64 -37.36
N GLN A 131 -7.52 18.96 -37.01
CA GLN A 131 -8.88 19.50 -37.16
C GLN A 131 -9.12 20.76 -36.30
N ALA A 132 -8.41 20.90 -35.19
CA ALA A 132 -8.43 22.08 -34.34
C ALA A 132 -7.43 23.18 -34.78
N GLU A 133 -6.83 23.04 -35.96
CA GLU A 133 -5.86 23.98 -36.55
C GLU A 133 -4.61 24.20 -35.67
N ILE A 134 -4.18 23.17 -34.94
CA ILE A 134 -2.94 23.21 -34.14
C ILE A 134 -1.78 22.66 -34.97
N ASP A 135 -0.63 23.35 -34.94
CA ASP A 135 0.62 22.86 -35.53
C ASP A 135 1.12 21.61 -34.79
N THR A 136 1.01 20.44 -35.43
CA THR A 136 1.41 19.14 -34.87
C THR A 136 2.87 18.76 -35.16
N THR A 137 3.71 19.69 -35.63
CA THR A 137 5.11 19.38 -35.98
C THR A 137 5.89 18.81 -34.79
N SER A 138 5.58 19.24 -33.56
CA SER A 138 6.17 18.74 -32.32
C SER A 138 5.43 17.55 -31.69
N TYR A 139 4.41 17.01 -32.37
CA TYR A 139 3.59 15.89 -31.90
C TYR A 139 3.48 14.78 -32.94
N GLN A 140 4.44 13.84 -32.91
CA GLN A 140 4.49 12.71 -33.85
C GLN A 140 4.78 11.38 -33.12
N PRO A 141 3.94 10.99 -32.14
CA PRO A 141 4.18 9.75 -31.40
C PRO A 141 4.11 8.56 -32.35
N ALA A 142 5.12 7.68 -32.28
CA ALA A 142 5.12 6.45 -33.07
C ALA A 142 3.90 5.57 -32.72
N PRO A 143 3.33 4.82 -33.69
CA PRO A 143 2.27 3.85 -33.39
C PRO A 143 2.75 2.89 -32.30
N TYR A 144 1.90 2.61 -31.31
CA TYR A 144 2.21 1.70 -30.19
C TYR A 144 3.24 2.21 -29.18
N ALA A 145 3.74 3.44 -29.33
CA ALA A 145 4.70 4.04 -28.42
C ALA A 145 4.06 5.06 -27.47
N MET A 146 4.66 5.19 -26.29
CA MET A 146 4.37 6.27 -25.36
C MET A 146 4.91 7.59 -25.93
N PRO A 147 4.20 8.72 -25.76
CA PRO A 147 4.74 10.02 -26.09
C PRO A 147 6.03 10.32 -25.35
N ASN A 148 7.00 10.91 -26.04
CA ASN A 148 8.22 11.44 -25.44
C ASN A 148 7.93 12.72 -24.65
N GLU A 149 8.98 13.32 -24.09
CA GLU A 149 8.87 14.49 -23.23
C GLU A 149 8.34 15.75 -23.96
N THR A 150 8.80 16.00 -25.19
CA THR A 150 8.29 17.08 -26.05
C THR A 150 6.80 16.88 -26.36
N GLU A 151 6.42 15.65 -26.69
CA GLU A 151 5.05 15.29 -27.02
C GLU A 151 4.15 15.34 -25.77
N PHE A 152 4.66 15.00 -24.60
CA PHE A 152 3.97 15.20 -23.32
C PHE A 152 3.66 16.68 -23.09
N LYS A 153 4.63 17.58 -23.27
CA LYS A 153 4.41 19.03 -23.14
C LYS A 153 3.36 19.54 -24.12
N PHE A 154 3.42 19.08 -25.37
CA PHE A 154 2.42 19.37 -26.38
C PHE A 154 1.02 18.95 -25.91
N LEU A 155 0.88 17.72 -25.38
CA LEU A 155 -0.39 17.24 -24.84
C LEU A 155 -0.88 18.11 -23.69
N MET A 156 -0.01 18.51 -22.75
CA MET A 156 -0.40 19.38 -21.64
C MET A 156 -0.91 20.74 -22.12
N GLN A 157 -0.31 21.29 -23.17
CA GLN A 157 -0.67 22.58 -23.75
C GLN A 157 -1.99 22.55 -24.52
N HIS A 158 -2.31 21.45 -25.21
CA HIS A 158 -3.42 21.38 -26.15
C HIS A 158 -4.56 20.44 -25.73
N SER A 159 -4.51 19.89 -24.50
CA SER A 159 -5.56 19.01 -23.96
C SER A 159 -6.95 19.66 -23.90
N ASP A 160 -7.05 20.99 -23.97
CA ASP A 160 -8.32 21.72 -24.02
C ASP A 160 -9.13 21.45 -25.30
N LYS A 161 -8.52 20.86 -26.34
CA LYS A 161 -9.21 20.42 -27.56
C LYS A 161 -9.72 18.98 -27.49
N LEU A 162 -9.33 18.22 -26.47
CA LEU A 162 -9.69 16.82 -26.33
C LEU A 162 -10.96 16.67 -25.49
N SER A 163 -11.86 15.78 -25.91
CA SER A 163 -13.02 15.39 -25.12
C SER A 163 -12.60 14.71 -23.81
N GLU A 164 -11.61 13.83 -23.90
CA GLU A 164 -10.84 13.33 -22.76
C GLU A 164 -9.63 14.26 -22.52
N ASN A 165 -9.79 15.22 -21.62
CA ASN A 165 -8.74 16.20 -21.33
C ASN A 165 -7.62 15.55 -20.50
N ILE A 166 -6.54 15.15 -21.19
CA ILE A 166 -5.42 14.42 -20.58
C ILE A 166 -4.77 15.24 -19.46
N ARG A 167 -4.61 16.55 -19.63
CA ARG A 167 -4.08 17.42 -18.57
C ARG A 167 -4.92 17.33 -17.29
N TYR A 168 -6.25 17.36 -17.40
CA TYR A 168 -7.13 17.24 -16.24
C TYR A 168 -6.97 15.87 -15.57
N GLU A 169 -6.93 14.80 -16.36
CA GLU A 169 -6.72 13.43 -15.85
C GLU A 169 -5.42 13.36 -15.01
N ILE A 170 -4.30 13.87 -15.54
CA ILE A 170 -3.02 13.90 -14.83
C ILE A 170 -3.08 14.75 -13.56
N GLN A 171 -3.67 15.95 -13.63
CA GLN A 171 -3.82 16.82 -12.46
C GLN A 171 -4.69 16.20 -11.37
N SER A 172 -5.77 15.52 -11.74
CA SER A 172 -6.66 14.82 -10.80
C SER A 172 -5.92 13.69 -10.06
N LEU A 173 -5.04 12.98 -10.76
CA LEU A 173 -4.19 11.92 -10.19
C LEU A 173 -3.12 12.50 -9.25
N ILE A 174 -2.47 13.61 -9.60
CA ILE A 174 -1.53 14.32 -8.71
C ILE A 174 -2.24 14.73 -7.41
N LEU A 175 -3.42 15.35 -7.53
CA LEU A 175 -4.21 15.76 -6.37
C LEU A 175 -4.61 14.56 -5.51
N SER A 176 -5.09 13.49 -6.14
CA SER A 176 -5.40 12.24 -5.44
C SER A 176 -4.21 11.69 -4.66
N ARG A 177 -3.00 11.75 -5.22
CA ARG A 177 -1.77 11.32 -4.54
C ARG A 177 -1.40 12.25 -3.38
N ASN A 178 -1.48 13.56 -3.59
CA ASN A 178 -1.21 14.56 -2.55
C ASN A 178 -2.16 14.41 -1.36
N TYR A 179 -3.42 14.03 -1.62
CA TYR A 179 -4.38 13.68 -0.56
C TYR A 179 -3.94 12.44 0.23
N LEU A 180 -3.55 11.35 -0.44
CA LEU A 180 -3.13 10.11 0.21
C LEU A 180 -1.86 10.27 1.06
N LEU A 181 -0.90 11.09 0.60
CA LEU A 181 0.45 11.17 1.17
C LEU A 181 0.74 12.45 1.96
N LYS A 182 0.02 13.55 1.74
CA LYS A 182 0.32 14.90 2.28
C LYS A 182 1.82 15.24 2.23
N ASP A 183 2.47 14.88 1.13
CA ASP A 183 3.93 14.99 0.92
C ASP A 183 4.38 16.43 0.62
N ARG A 184 3.46 17.31 0.22
CA ARG A 184 3.70 18.75 0.05
C ARG A 184 3.67 19.52 1.37
N LYS A 185 4.69 20.36 1.61
CA LYS A 185 4.79 21.19 2.83
C LYS A 185 3.65 22.21 2.89
N GLU A 186 3.31 22.79 1.75
CA GLU A 186 2.25 23.77 1.57
C GLU A 186 0.89 23.18 1.95
N LEU A 187 0.62 21.96 1.48
CA LEU A 187 -0.59 21.21 1.87
C LEU A 187 -0.60 20.92 3.37
N ARG A 188 0.51 20.44 3.96
CA ARG A 188 0.57 20.18 5.42
C ARG A 188 0.32 21.42 6.26
N ALA A 189 0.83 22.58 5.86
CA ALA A 189 0.59 23.84 6.57
C ALA A 189 -0.89 24.23 6.61
N LEU A 190 -1.67 23.84 5.59
CA LEU A 190 -3.11 24.05 5.53
C LEU A 190 -3.88 22.94 6.26
N ALA A 191 -3.45 21.69 6.08
CA ALA A 191 -4.13 20.49 6.56
C ALA A 191 -3.98 20.26 8.08
N ASN A 192 -2.85 20.64 8.67
CA ASN A 192 -2.54 20.30 10.06
C ASN A 192 -2.81 21.47 11.03
N ASP A 193 -3.26 21.15 12.23
CA ASP A 193 -3.44 22.10 13.33
C ASP A 193 -2.11 22.50 13.98
N GLU A 194 -2.18 23.34 15.03
CA GLU A 194 -1.00 23.81 15.76
C GLU A 194 -0.22 22.68 16.46
N THR A 195 -0.85 21.53 16.69
CA THR A 195 -0.23 20.33 17.28
C THR A 195 0.33 19.38 16.22
N GLY A 196 0.18 19.71 14.93
CA GLY A 196 0.62 18.90 13.82
C GLY A 196 -0.35 17.77 13.43
N LYS A 197 -1.54 17.70 14.02
CA LYS A 197 -2.57 16.71 13.69
C LYS A 197 -3.42 17.17 12.52
N ASP A 198 -3.94 16.21 11.75
CA ASP A 198 -4.89 16.50 10.68
C ASP A 198 -6.16 17.20 11.20
N LYS A 199 -6.46 18.39 10.67
CA LYS A 199 -7.59 19.23 11.11
C LYS A 199 -8.95 18.59 10.90
N ILE A 200 -9.10 17.75 9.89
CA ILE A 200 -10.39 17.18 9.51
C ILE A 200 -10.65 15.94 10.36
N GLU A 201 -9.70 14.99 10.39
CA GLU A 201 -9.86 13.79 11.21
C GLU A 201 -9.91 14.12 12.71
N SER A 202 -9.21 15.16 13.18
CA SER A 202 -9.28 15.59 14.59
C SER A 202 -10.66 16.11 15.01
N LYS A 203 -11.55 16.46 14.07
CA LYS A 203 -12.93 16.92 14.35
C LYS A 203 -13.94 15.78 14.32
N VAL A 204 -13.56 14.60 13.83
CA VAL A 204 -14.47 13.45 13.72
C VAL A 204 -14.85 12.99 15.11
N LYS A 205 -16.17 12.95 15.37
CA LYS A 205 -16.74 12.43 16.62
C LYS A 205 -17.31 11.05 16.37
N ILE A 206 -16.83 10.06 17.12
CA ILE A 206 -17.32 8.68 17.05
C ILE A 206 -18.48 8.50 18.04
N ASP A 207 -19.66 8.20 17.52
CA ASP A 207 -20.81 7.77 18.33
C ASP A 207 -20.71 6.25 18.53
N LYS A 208 -20.38 5.82 19.76
CA LYS A 208 -20.10 4.42 20.06
C LYS A 208 -21.27 3.48 19.73
N ASP A 209 -22.50 4.01 19.76
CA ASP A 209 -23.73 3.24 19.57
C ASP A 209 -24.17 3.17 18.10
N LYS A 210 -23.66 4.06 17.24
CA LYS A 210 -24.07 4.16 15.82
C LYS A 210 -22.95 3.88 14.83
N THR A 211 -21.70 4.14 15.19
CA THR A 211 -20.57 3.93 14.29
C THR A 211 -20.23 2.44 14.21
N PRO A 212 -20.12 1.86 12.99
CA PRO A 212 -19.67 0.48 12.82
C PRO A 212 -18.38 0.17 13.58
N VAL A 213 -18.29 -1.03 14.16
CA VAL A 213 -17.16 -1.44 15.02
C VAL A 213 -15.82 -1.28 14.31
N LYS A 214 -15.73 -1.65 13.03
CA LYS A 214 -14.52 -1.48 12.21
C LYS A 214 -14.08 -0.02 12.13
N GLU A 215 -14.98 0.89 11.82
CA GLU A 215 -14.69 2.32 11.70
C GLU A 215 -14.24 2.93 13.03
N ARG A 216 -14.89 2.54 14.14
CA ARG A 216 -14.48 2.93 15.49
C ARG A 216 -13.05 2.47 15.79
N ILE A 217 -12.75 1.19 15.56
CA ILE A 217 -11.41 0.65 15.82
C ILE A 217 -10.37 1.35 14.95
N ILE A 218 -10.65 1.58 13.66
CA ILE A 218 -9.73 2.31 12.79
C ILE A 218 -9.47 3.69 13.39
N HIS A 219 -10.51 4.49 13.63
CA HIS A 219 -10.36 5.86 14.14
C HIS A 219 -9.60 5.93 15.47
N GLU A 220 -9.88 5.03 16.41
CA GLU A 220 -9.19 4.96 17.72
C GLU A 220 -7.71 4.58 17.62
N ASN A 221 -7.26 3.99 16.51
CA ASN A 221 -5.93 3.42 16.33
C ASN A 221 -5.15 4.05 15.16
N LEU A 222 -5.60 5.21 14.66
CA LEU A 222 -4.86 6.03 13.68
C LEU A 222 -3.96 7.04 14.39
N ASP A 223 -2.78 7.28 13.80
CA ASP A 223 -1.94 8.42 14.18
C ASP A 223 -2.25 9.61 13.28
N LEU A 224 -2.96 10.58 13.84
CA LEU A 224 -3.41 11.78 13.10
C LEU A 224 -2.26 12.72 12.70
N THR A 225 -1.03 12.47 13.18
CA THR A 225 0.16 13.24 12.81
C THR A 225 0.89 12.68 11.59
N GLU A 226 0.57 11.45 11.16
CA GLU A 226 1.22 10.81 10.02
C GLU A 226 0.83 11.49 8.69
N ASN A 227 1.81 11.70 7.82
CA ASN A 227 1.58 12.28 6.50
C ASN A 227 0.71 11.35 5.63
N SER A 228 0.98 10.05 5.70
CA SER A 228 0.26 9.00 4.99
C SER A 228 -1.01 8.51 5.70
N LEU A 229 -1.60 9.32 6.59
CA LEU A 229 -2.84 9.03 7.31
C LEU A 229 -3.96 8.52 6.39
N TYR A 230 -4.18 9.19 5.26
CA TYR A 230 -5.26 8.82 4.32
C TYR A 230 -4.91 7.58 3.50
N LEU A 231 -3.63 7.37 3.17
CA LEU A 231 -3.18 6.11 2.58
C LEU A 231 -3.38 4.93 3.54
N ILE A 232 -3.01 5.08 4.82
CA ILE A 232 -3.24 4.07 5.88
C ILE A 232 -4.74 3.78 6.02
N LYS A 233 -5.57 4.83 6.12
CA LYS A 233 -7.03 4.71 6.23
C LYS A 233 -7.64 4.01 5.02
N TYR A 234 -7.15 4.30 3.82
CA TYR A 234 -7.57 3.61 2.60
C TYR A 234 -7.24 2.11 2.67
N LEU A 235 -5.99 1.74 2.99
CA LEU A 235 -5.56 0.34 3.03
C LEU A 235 -6.25 -0.49 4.14
N LEU A 236 -6.64 0.13 5.26
CA LEU A 236 -7.43 -0.56 6.31
C LEU A 236 -8.87 -0.84 5.86
N ASN A 237 -9.44 0.02 5.01
CA ASN A 237 -10.77 -0.17 4.46
C ASN A 237 -10.79 -1.09 3.24
N THR A 238 -9.76 -0.97 2.41
CA THR A 238 -9.58 -1.68 1.14
C THR A 238 -8.17 -2.29 1.08
N PRO A 239 -7.91 -3.39 1.83
CA PRO A 239 -6.62 -4.07 1.75
C PRO A 239 -6.31 -4.53 0.33
N LEU A 240 -5.05 -4.40 -0.07
CA LEU A 240 -4.60 -4.72 -1.42
C LEU A 240 -3.62 -5.89 -1.42
N VAL A 241 -3.58 -6.61 -2.54
CA VAL A 241 -2.58 -7.64 -2.80
C VAL A 241 -1.95 -7.40 -4.17
N GLN A 242 -0.62 -7.44 -4.25
CA GLN A 242 0.09 -7.60 -5.51
C GLN A 242 0.35 -9.09 -5.73
N SER A 243 0.07 -9.62 -6.93
CA SER A 243 0.14 -11.06 -7.15
C SER A 243 0.78 -11.48 -8.47
N TRP A 244 1.37 -12.68 -8.43
CA TRP A 244 1.87 -13.42 -9.57
C TRP A 244 1.25 -14.82 -9.51
N SER A 245 0.58 -15.25 -10.57
CA SER A 245 -0.07 -16.56 -10.59
C SER A 245 -0.41 -17.01 -11.99
N PHE A 246 -0.51 -18.33 -12.18
CA PHE A 246 -1.01 -18.94 -13.39
C PHE A 246 -1.51 -20.34 -13.07
N ASP A 247 -2.35 -20.88 -13.95
CA ASP A 247 -2.75 -22.28 -13.91
C ASP A 247 -2.13 -23.01 -15.11
N ASP A 248 -1.57 -24.19 -14.87
CA ASP A 248 -1.03 -25.04 -15.93
C ASP A 248 -1.47 -26.50 -15.73
N ASN A 249 -2.22 -27.04 -16.70
CA ASN A 249 -2.67 -28.42 -16.73
C ASN A 249 -2.01 -29.26 -17.84
N ARG A 250 -1.00 -28.70 -18.53
CA ARG A 250 -0.37 -29.34 -19.69
C ARG A 250 0.69 -30.35 -19.25
N ASP A 251 0.65 -31.54 -19.84
CA ASP A 251 1.60 -32.65 -19.65
C ASP A 251 1.78 -33.08 -18.18
N MET A 252 0.71 -32.99 -17.37
CA MET A 252 0.75 -33.30 -15.94
C MET A 252 1.15 -34.74 -15.62
N ASN A 253 0.90 -35.70 -16.52
CA ASN A 253 1.38 -37.08 -16.36
C ASN A 253 2.91 -37.16 -16.21
N LEU A 254 3.65 -36.23 -16.80
CA LEU A 254 5.12 -36.18 -16.74
C LEU A 254 5.62 -35.24 -15.65
N ARG A 255 4.82 -34.24 -15.26
CA ARG A 255 5.28 -33.09 -14.51
C ARG A 255 4.77 -33.01 -13.08
N TRP A 256 3.73 -33.73 -12.68
CA TRP A 256 3.05 -33.54 -11.38
C TRP A 256 3.97 -33.51 -10.14
N ARG A 257 5.16 -34.12 -10.18
CA ARG A 257 6.18 -34.08 -9.10
C ARG A 257 7.09 -32.84 -9.10
N GLN A 258 7.00 -31.98 -10.11
CA GLN A 258 7.85 -30.80 -10.28
C GLN A 258 7.23 -29.54 -9.64
N GLY A 259 6.13 -29.68 -8.92
CA GLY A 259 5.36 -28.55 -8.38
C GLY A 259 5.95 -27.89 -7.13
N GLU A 260 7.07 -28.39 -6.60
CA GLU A 260 7.71 -27.86 -5.40
C GLU A 260 8.42 -26.53 -5.71
N ILE A 261 8.11 -25.50 -4.91
CA ILE A 261 8.63 -24.14 -5.06
C ILE A 261 9.11 -23.66 -3.70
N ALA A 262 10.41 -23.35 -3.62
CA ALA A 262 11.00 -22.58 -2.54
C ALA A 262 11.65 -21.29 -3.05
N THR A 263 11.93 -21.17 -4.35
CA THR A 263 12.68 -20.06 -4.96
C THR A 263 11.96 -19.43 -6.15
N LEU A 264 12.39 -18.22 -6.53
CA LEU A 264 11.93 -17.54 -7.74
C LEU A 264 12.26 -18.35 -9.01
N GLU A 265 13.41 -19.02 -9.06
CA GLU A 265 13.82 -19.85 -10.20
C GLU A 265 12.89 -21.03 -10.40
N GLU A 266 12.51 -21.74 -9.33
CA GLU A 266 11.57 -22.86 -9.41
C GLU A 266 10.17 -22.40 -9.85
N PHE A 267 9.69 -21.26 -9.32
CA PHE A 267 8.44 -20.65 -9.77
C PHE A 267 8.51 -20.30 -11.27
N ASN A 268 9.59 -19.63 -11.70
CA ASN A 268 9.76 -19.23 -13.09
C ASN A 268 9.90 -20.43 -14.03
N LYS A 269 10.58 -21.51 -13.61
CA LYS A 269 10.69 -22.74 -14.38
C LYS A 269 9.32 -23.36 -14.67
N LEU A 270 8.40 -23.31 -13.70
CA LEU A 270 7.01 -23.70 -13.92
C LEU A 270 6.30 -22.73 -14.87
N ALA A 271 6.53 -21.43 -14.69
CA ALA A 271 5.89 -20.37 -15.49
C ALA A 271 6.34 -20.35 -16.95
N GLU A 272 7.58 -20.74 -17.24
CA GLU A 272 8.19 -20.76 -18.57
C GLU A 272 7.85 -22.01 -19.37
N TYR A 273 7.25 -23.01 -18.73
CA TYR A 273 7.01 -24.27 -19.39
C TYR A 273 6.16 -24.11 -20.65
N ASN A 274 6.72 -24.63 -21.75
CA ASN A 274 6.11 -24.56 -23.05
C ASN A 274 6.28 -25.90 -23.79
N PRO A 275 5.23 -26.71 -23.93
CA PRO A 275 5.36 -28.02 -24.53
C PRO A 275 5.55 -27.90 -26.05
N ALA A 276 6.41 -28.75 -26.62
CA ALA A 276 6.77 -28.69 -28.04
C ALA A 276 5.59 -28.93 -28.99
N ASN A 277 4.58 -29.68 -28.56
CA ASN A 277 3.39 -30.03 -29.34
C ASN A 277 2.31 -28.93 -29.36
N LYS A 278 2.34 -27.99 -28.40
CA LYS A 278 1.39 -26.87 -28.26
C LYS A 278 2.09 -25.64 -27.70
N PRO A 279 3.06 -25.06 -28.43
CA PRO A 279 3.79 -23.90 -27.95
C PRO A 279 2.88 -22.68 -27.88
N LEU A 280 3.00 -21.92 -26.80
CA LEU A 280 2.45 -20.57 -26.67
C LEU A 280 3.57 -19.57 -26.94
N TYR A 281 3.33 -18.62 -27.85
CA TYR A 281 4.33 -17.60 -28.21
C TYR A 281 4.64 -16.62 -27.09
N LYS A 282 3.69 -16.39 -26.17
CA LYS A 282 3.86 -15.59 -24.95
C LYS A 282 3.41 -16.40 -23.75
N VAL A 283 4.35 -16.76 -22.89
CA VAL A 283 4.08 -17.49 -21.66
C VAL A 283 4.38 -16.60 -20.47
N ASN A 284 3.36 -16.34 -19.65
CA ASN A 284 3.48 -15.75 -18.31
C ASN A 284 4.51 -14.61 -18.23
N GLU A 285 4.17 -13.45 -18.79
CA GLU A 285 5.09 -12.31 -18.85
C GLU A 285 5.46 -11.78 -17.44
N VAL A 286 6.65 -11.18 -17.33
CA VAL A 286 7.05 -10.39 -16.16
C VAL A 286 6.27 -9.08 -16.12
N ALA A 287 6.37 -8.33 -15.01
CA ALA A 287 5.76 -7.02 -14.94
C ALA A 287 6.32 -6.09 -16.02
N LYS A 288 5.45 -5.53 -16.88
CA LYS A 288 5.82 -4.47 -17.84
C LYS A 288 6.28 -3.16 -17.15
N ARG A 289 6.07 -3.09 -15.84
CA ARG A 289 6.22 -1.91 -14.98
C ARG A 289 6.95 -2.24 -13.69
N PRO A 290 8.25 -2.55 -13.77
CA PRO A 290 9.04 -2.90 -12.60
C PRO A 290 9.09 -1.77 -11.57
N GLU A 291 9.00 -0.50 -11.98
CA GLU A 291 8.99 0.65 -11.09
C GLU A 291 7.70 0.80 -10.25
N LEU A 292 6.65 0.04 -10.56
CA LEU A 292 5.40 0.00 -9.79
C LEU A 292 5.30 -1.23 -8.87
N LEU A 293 6.34 -2.04 -8.81
CA LEU A 293 6.39 -3.20 -7.92
C LEU A 293 6.59 -2.75 -6.47
N ILE A 294 5.83 -3.36 -5.56
CA ILE A 294 5.93 -3.08 -4.13
C ILE A 294 7.09 -3.88 -3.55
N ALA A 295 7.90 -3.23 -2.72
CA ALA A 295 9.00 -3.89 -2.04
C ALA A 295 8.54 -5.05 -1.15
N ILE A 296 9.41 -6.04 -1.01
CA ILE A 296 9.30 -7.19 -0.12
C ILE A 296 10.39 -7.12 0.95
N GLY A 297 10.34 -8.00 1.95
CA GLY A 297 11.34 -8.02 3.02
C GLY A 297 12.74 -8.30 2.49
N GLU A 298 13.74 -7.68 3.14
CA GLU A 298 15.15 -7.79 2.74
C GLU A 298 15.64 -9.24 2.70
N ASN A 299 15.12 -10.08 3.60
CA ASN A 299 15.47 -11.51 3.72
C ASN A 299 14.98 -12.39 2.54
N GLU A 300 14.08 -11.89 1.69
CA GLU A 300 13.64 -12.62 0.50
C GLU A 300 14.76 -12.73 -0.54
N HIS A 301 15.63 -11.71 -0.64
CA HIS A 301 16.68 -11.60 -1.66
C HIS A 301 16.19 -11.85 -3.11
N PHE A 302 14.91 -11.57 -3.39
CA PHE A 302 14.31 -11.76 -4.70
C PHE A 302 14.21 -10.46 -5.48
N ASP A 303 14.56 -10.55 -6.76
CA ASP A 303 14.32 -9.50 -7.74
C ASP A 303 12.95 -9.72 -8.40
N LEU A 304 11.91 -9.08 -7.85
CA LEU A 304 10.54 -9.19 -8.36
C LEU A 304 10.39 -8.73 -9.81
N THR A 305 11.32 -7.95 -10.35
CA THR A 305 11.29 -7.52 -11.77
C THR A 305 11.44 -8.71 -12.72
N LYS A 306 12.01 -9.83 -12.24
CA LYS A 306 12.21 -11.07 -13.00
C LYS A 306 11.13 -12.11 -12.76
N LEU A 307 10.23 -11.89 -11.80
CA LEU A 307 9.17 -12.84 -11.47
C LEU A 307 8.08 -12.83 -12.55
N ARG A 308 7.81 -14.01 -13.12
CA ARG A 308 6.85 -14.20 -14.21
C ARG A 308 5.42 -14.32 -13.72
N ALA A 309 4.48 -14.27 -14.66
CA ALA A 309 3.05 -14.41 -14.42
C ALA A 309 2.44 -13.28 -13.58
N TYR A 310 2.92 -12.04 -13.77
CA TYR A 310 2.41 -10.88 -13.04
C TYR A 310 0.92 -10.64 -13.32
N ARG A 311 0.12 -10.46 -12.25
CA ARG A 311 -1.34 -10.22 -12.33
C ARG A 311 -1.75 -8.80 -11.92
N GLY A 312 -0.82 -7.98 -11.46
CA GLY A 312 -1.15 -6.64 -11.00
C GLY A 312 -1.45 -6.57 -9.50
N ILE A 313 -1.91 -5.39 -9.09
CA ILE A 313 -2.47 -5.14 -7.77
C ILE A 313 -3.99 -5.22 -7.86
N SER A 314 -4.59 -5.93 -6.92
CA SER A 314 -6.04 -6.05 -6.81
C SER A 314 -6.50 -5.84 -5.36
N LYS A 315 -7.79 -5.55 -5.21
CA LYS A 315 -8.45 -5.60 -3.91
C LYS A 315 -8.36 -7.03 -3.37
N SER A 316 -8.09 -7.13 -2.09
CA SER A 316 -7.98 -8.40 -1.39
C SER A 316 -9.40 -8.93 -1.11
N GLU A 317 -9.88 -9.88 -1.91
CA GLU A 317 -11.14 -10.58 -1.63
C GLU A 317 -11.01 -11.34 -0.31
N SER A 318 -12.06 -11.36 0.52
CA SER A 318 -12.05 -11.86 1.91
C SER A 318 -11.33 -13.20 2.08
N TYR A 319 -10.05 -13.17 2.39
CA TYR A 319 -9.26 -14.37 2.64
C TYR A 319 -9.34 -14.78 4.12
N THR A 320 -9.06 -16.05 4.40
CA THR A 320 -8.94 -16.60 5.76
C THR A 320 -7.49 -16.61 6.22
N GLY A 321 -7.26 -16.70 7.53
CA GLY A 321 -5.91 -16.87 8.11
C GLY A 321 -5.02 -15.64 7.90
N GLU A 322 -3.77 -15.84 7.47
CA GLU A 322 -2.76 -14.78 7.29
C GLU A 322 -3.21 -13.69 6.30
N LEU A 323 -4.04 -14.06 5.33
CA LEU A 323 -4.55 -13.12 4.33
C LEU A 323 -5.83 -12.40 4.77
N SER A 324 -6.33 -12.70 5.97
CA SER A 324 -7.49 -12.03 6.55
C SER A 324 -7.30 -10.52 6.60
N ASN A 325 -8.38 -9.83 6.21
CA ASN A 325 -8.49 -8.37 6.13
C ASN A 325 -9.35 -7.79 7.25
N ASP A 326 -9.82 -8.65 8.17
CA ASP A 326 -10.59 -8.22 9.32
C ASP A 326 -9.70 -7.41 10.29
N ILE A 327 -10.26 -6.35 10.86
CA ILE A 327 -9.50 -5.39 11.65
C ILE A 327 -8.87 -6.01 12.90
N PHE A 328 -9.48 -7.05 13.48
CA PHE A 328 -8.90 -7.76 14.62
C PHE A 328 -7.67 -8.57 14.19
N TYR A 329 -7.71 -9.23 13.04
CA TYR A 329 -6.54 -9.91 12.47
C TYR A 329 -5.43 -8.91 12.12
N LEU A 330 -5.75 -7.74 11.57
CA LEU A 330 -4.75 -6.72 11.26
C LEU A 330 -4.06 -6.17 12.52
N LYS A 331 -4.76 -6.12 13.66
CA LYS A 331 -4.16 -5.73 14.96
C LYS A 331 -3.20 -6.78 15.51
N GLU A 332 -3.42 -8.06 15.20
CA GLU A 332 -2.58 -9.17 15.65
C GLU A 332 -1.46 -9.52 14.67
N GLN A 333 -1.46 -8.93 13.47
CA GLN A 333 -0.44 -9.18 12.46
C GLN A 333 0.95 -8.71 12.93
N LEU A 334 1.85 -9.67 13.17
CA LEU A 334 3.17 -9.43 13.78
C LEU A 334 4.24 -8.94 12.79
N SER A 335 4.05 -9.20 11.49
CA SER A 335 5.00 -8.83 10.44
C SER A 335 4.28 -8.64 9.09
N PRO A 336 4.95 -8.05 8.10
CA PRO A 336 4.44 -8.00 6.72
C PRO A 336 4.21 -9.41 6.15
N ILE A 337 3.33 -9.51 5.13
CA ILE A 337 2.95 -10.79 4.55
C ILE A 337 3.24 -10.78 3.05
N PHE A 338 4.27 -11.52 2.67
CA PHE A 338 4.62 -11.85 1.29
C PHE A 338 5.15 -13.28 1.23
N GLY A 339 5.16 -13.88 0.04
CA GLY A 339 5.68 -15.24 -0.19
C GLY A 339 4.83 -16.09 -1.13
N PHE A 340 5.19 -17.37 -1.25
CA PHE A 340 4.46 -18.37 -2.04
C PHE A 340 3.21 -18.85 -1.29
N VAL A 341 2.09 -18.99 -2.01
CA VAL A 341 0.82 -19.41 -1.42
C VAL A 341 0.62 -20.90 -1.65
N SER A 342 0.37 -21.64 -0.57
CA SER A 342 0.00 -23.05 -0.71
C SER A 342 -1.44 -23.18 -1.24
N PRO A 343 -1.65 -23.95 -2.33
CA PRO A 343 -2.99 -24.15 -2.89
C PRO A 343 -3.90 -24.96 -1.97
N THR A 344 -3.34 -25.68 -0.99
CA THR A 344 -4.12 -26.57 -0.09
C THR A 344 -4.70 -25.86 1.13
N ASN A 345 -4.00 -24.86 1.68
CA ASN A 345 -4.37 -24.23 2.95
C ASN A 345 -4.32 -22.69 2.90
N ASN A 346 -3.98 -22.09 1.76
CA ASN A 346 -3.85 -20.65 1.55
C ASN A 346 -2.86 -19.94 2.51
N LYS A 347 -1.99 -20.68 3.18
CA LYS A 347 -0.89 -20.11 3.98
C LYS A 347 0.18 -19.54 3.07
N VAL A 348 0.82 -18.44 3.50
CA VAL A 348 1.89 -17.79 2.75
C VAL A 348 3.24 -18.14 3.36
N TYR A 349 4.15 -18.61 2.52
CA TYR A 349 5.50 -19.03 2.90
C TYR A 349 6.53 -18.09 2.28
N SER A 350 7.14 -17.26 3.11
CA SER A 350 8.32 -16.45 2.81
C SER A 350 9.60 -17.31 2.85
N GLN A 351 10.72 -16.77 2.39
CA GLN A 351 12.04 -17.36 2.62
C GLN A 351 12.33 -17.57 4.10
N ASP A 352 11.89 -16.63 4.94
CA ASP A 352 12.02 -16.75 6.39
C ASP A 352 11.20 -17.93 6.95
N ALA A 353 10.03 -18.24 6.38
CA ALA A 353 9.28 -19.43 6.75
C ALA A 353 10.06 -20.72 6.43
N PHE A 354 10.71 -20.79 5.27
CA PHE A 354 11.51 -21.95 4.88
C PHE A 354 12.80 -22.08 5.72
N LYS A 355 13.49 -20.96 5.99
CA LYS A 355 14.67 -20.92 6.88
C LYS A 355 14.29 -21.33 8.31
N PHE A 356 13.19 -20.80 8.84
CA PHE A 356 12.66 -21.21 10.14
C PHE A 356 12.41 -22.71 10.19
N ALA A 357 11.74 -23.27 9.17
CA ALA A 357 11.51 -24.71 9.09
C ALA A 357 12.81 -25.52 9.09
N LYS A 358 13.81 -25.13 8.29
CA LYS A 358 15.13 -25.79 8.25
C LYS A 358 15.81 -25.79 9.61
N LEU A 359 15.85 -24.64 10.31
CA LEU A 359 16.45 -24.51 11.64
C LEU A 359 15.78 -25.44 12.67
N ILE A 360 14.45 -25.47 12.71
CA ILE A 360 13.73 -26.34 13.65
C ILE A 360 13.89 -27.83 13.30
N ILE A 361 13.93 -28.18 12.01
CA ILE A 361 14.20 -29.55 11.56
C ILE A 361 15.63 -29.99 11.92
N GLN A 362 16.60 -29.08 11.86
CA GLN A 362 17.99 -29.34 12.27
C GLN A 362 18.09 -29.62 13.77
N GLU A 363 17.39 -28.84 14.60
CA GLU A 363 17.37 -29.02 16.05
C GLU A 363 16.61 -30.27 16.52
N ARG A 364 15.55 -30.66 15.80
CA ARG A 364 14.67 -31.82 16.02
C ARG A 364 13.88 -31.85 17.34
N THR A 365 14.49 -31.45 18.45
CA THR A 365 13.96 -31.69 19.80
C THR A 365 13.93 -30.45 20.68
N THR A 366 13.01 -30.43 21.65
CA THR A 366 12.86 -29.36 22.63
C THR A 366 14.00 -29.34 23.66
N PRO A 367 14.42 -28.16 24.15
CA PRO A 367 15.30 -28.07 25.32
C PRO A 367 14.59 -28.60 26.57
N LEU A 368 15.37 -29.07 27.55
CA LEU A 368 14.84 -29.61 28.82
C LEU A 368 14.46 -28.46 29.76
N ALA A 369 13.21 -28.42 30.21
CA ALA A 369 12.76 -27.44 31.19
C ALA A 369 13.09 -27.86 32.63
N GLN A 370 13.36 -26.87 33.49
CA GLN A 370 13.52 -27.06 34.93
C GLN A 370 13.06 -25.82 35.71
N ILE A 371 12.88 -25.99 37.03
CA ILE A 371 12.66 -24.87 37.95
C ILE A 371 14.04 -24.38 38.41
N ILE A 372 14.21 -23.06 38.46
CA ILE A 372 15.39 -22.43 39.06
C ILE A 372 15.57 -22.96 40.50
N GLU A 373 16.72 -23.56 40.81
CA GLU A 373 16.93 -24.30 42.06
C GLU A 373 16.63 -23.47 43.32
N ALA A 374 16.98 -22.18 43.32
CA ALA A 374 16.72 -21.27 44.42
C ALA A 374 15.22 -21.14 44.75
N ASN A 375 14.34 -21.27 43.75
CA ASN A 375 12.90 -21.14 43.91
C ASN A 375 12.23 -22.50 44.21
N LYS A 376 12.90 -23.61 43.88
CA LYS A 376 12.39 -24.97 44.12
C LYS A 376 12.18 -25.27 45.60
N ALA A 377 13.08 -24.83 46.48
CA ALA A 377 12.98 -25.05 47.92
C ALA A 377 11.79 -24.30 48.56
N GLU A 378 11.43 -23.13 48.03
CA GLU A 378 10.26 -22.37 48.48
C GLU A 378 8.95 -23.03 48.04
N LEU A 379 8.90 -23.61 46.83
CA LEU A 379 7.73 -24.32 46.31
C LEU A 379 7.43 -25.64 47.03
N ILE A 380 8.43 -26.22 47.70
CA ILE A 380 8.31 -27.50 48.44
C ILE A 380 7.79 -27.27 49.87
N LYS A 381 7.98 -26.09 50.47
CA LYS A 381 7.53 -25.80 51.83
C LYS A 381 6.01 -25.62 51.86
N GLU A 382 5.32 -26.64 52.36
CA GLU A 382 3.86 -26.66 52.54
C GLU A 382 3.45 -25.70 53.66
N ASP A 383 2.96 -24.52 53.26
CA ASP A 383 1.83 -23.79 53.90
C ASP A 383 1.56 -22.43 53.22
N ASN A 384 2.56 -21.84 52.56
CA ASN A 384 2.39 -20.61 51.78
C ASN A 384 2.50 -20.91 50.29
N LYS A 385 1.36 -21.05 49.60
CA LYS A 385 1.33 -21.21 48.15
C LYS A 385 1.97 -20.02 47.45
N LYS A 386 3.20 -20.17 46.98
CA LYS A 386 3.74 -19.36 45.89
C LYS A 386 3.26 -19.99 44.58
N GLU A 387 2.57 -19.23 43.74
CA GLU A 387 2.27 -19.68 42.38
C GLU A 387 3.57 -19.76 41.60
N VAL A 388 3.69 -20.74 40.69
CA VAL A 388 4.85 -20.82 39.80
C VAL A 388 4.73 -19.71 38.77
N ALA A 389 5.66 -18.77 38.80
CA ALA A 389 5.74 -17.69 37.84
C ALA A 389 6.51 -18.12 36.59
N ILE A 390 6.27 -17.44 35.47
CA ILE A 390 7.04 -17.58 34.23
C ILE A 390 8.55 -17.44 34.50
N SER A 391 8.93 -16.52 35.41
CA SER A 391 10.31 -16.25 35.79
C SER A 391 10.99 -17.38 36.58
N ASP A 392 10.22 -18.36 37.08
CA ASP A 392 10.75 -19.50 37.86
C ASP A 392 11.21 -20.66 36.97
N ILE A 393 10.91 -20.60 35.66
CA ILE A 393 11.24 -21.62 34.67
C ILE A 393 12.54 -21.23 33.96
N GLU A 394 13.43 -22.20 33.81
CA GLU A 394 14.62 -22.11 32.98
C GLU A 394 14.80 -23.36 32.10
N PHE A 395 15.68 -23.26 31.11
CA PHE A 395 15.99 -24.35 30.19
C PHE A 395 17.46 -24.71 30.27
N LYS A 396 17.73 -26.01 30.26
CA LYS A 396 19.09 -26.54 30.30
C LYS A 396 19.86 -26.12 29.04
N ASP A 397 21.13 -25.74 29.23
CA ASP A 397 22.08 -25.42 28.16
C ASP A 397 21.66 -24.25 27.25
N LEU A 398 20.77 -23.36 27.72
CA LEU A 398 20.35 -22.15 27.03
C LEU A 398 20.81 -20.88 27.75
N THR A 399 21.14 -19.83 26.99
CA THR A 399 21.56 -18.54 27.53
C THR A 399 20.35 -17.68 27.87
N LYS A 400 20.22 -17.24 29.12
CA LYS A 400 19.15 -16.31 29.53
C LYS A 400 19.45 -14.89 29.04
N VAL A 401 18.49 -14.27 28.36
CA VAL A 401 18.57 -12.91 27.82
C VAL A 401 17.34 -12.12 28.28
N VAL A 402 17.54 -10.86 28.70
CA VAL A 402 16.45 -9.96 29.11
C VAL A 402 16.41 -8.75 28.19
N GLU A 403 15.32 -8.59 27.44
CA GLU A 403 15.10 -7.49 26.50
C GLU A 403 13.67 -6.94 26.69
N ASN A 404 13.52 -5.62 26.78
CA ASN A 404 12.21 -4.95 26.93
C ASN A 404 11.34 -5.53 28.07
N ASN A 405 11.96 -5.78 29.24
CA ASN A 405 11.33 -6.40 30.42
C ASN A 405 10.75 -7.81 30.16
N LYS A 406 11.15 -8.48 29.07
CA LYS A 406 10.84 -9.87 28.79
C LYS A 406 12.09 -10.74 28.90
N THR A 407 11.92 -11.94 29.44
CA THR A 407 12.97 -12.95 29.51
C THR A 407 12.83 -13.93 28.35
N TYR A 408 13.93 -14.14 27.64
CA TYR A 408 14.09 -15.15 26.61
C TYR A 408 15.24 -16.09 27.00
N TYR A 409 15.18 -17.31 26.49
CA TYR A 409 16.31 -18.23 26.51
C TYR A 409 16.79 -18.42 25.07
N GLU A 410 18.09 -18.35 24.83
CA GLU A 410 18.67 -18.33 23.49
C GLU A 410 19.60 -19.52 23.25
N LYS A 411 19.55 -20.04 22.02
CA LYS A 411 20.52 -20.99 21.45
C LYS A 411 21.02 -20.47 20.12
N GLU A 412 22.33 -20.43 19.94
CA GLU A 412 22.94 -20.12 18.64
C GLU A 412 22.96 -21.38 17.76
N VAL A 413 22.55 -21.25 16.50
CA VAL A 413 22.53 -22.32 15.51
C VAL A 413 23.03 -21.79 14.16
N THR A 414 23.82 -22.58 13.44
CA THR A 414 24.31 -22.25 12.10
C THR A 414 23.49 -22.95 11.03
N LEU A 415 23.06 -22.21 10.00
CA LEU A 415 22.42 -22.72 8.79
C LEU A 415 23.02 -22.00 7.57
N ASP A 416 23.47 -22.75 6.56
CA ASP A 416 24.03 -22.20 5.31
C ASP A 416 25.08 -21.10 5.56
N ASP A 417 26.06 -21.38 6.45
CA ASP A 417 27.14 -20.49 6.90
C ASP A 417 26.72 -19.21 7.64
N ASN A 418 25.43 -19.06 7.96
CA ASN A 418 24.91 -17.93 8.74
C ASN A 418 24.55 -18.37 10.17
N GLN A 419 24.82 -17.50 11.15
CA GLN A 419 24.44 -17.71 12.55
C GLN A 419 23.04 -17.13 12.82
N TYR A 420 22.24 -17.91 13.55
CA TYR A 420 20.87 -17.58 13.94
C TYR A 420 20.66 -17.82 15.43
N HIS A 421 19.78 -17.03 16.05
CA HIS A 421 19.45 -17.16 17.47
C HIS A 421 18.03 -17.68 17.64
N LEU A 422 17.92 -18.96 18.02
CA LEU A 422 16.65 -19.53 18.46
C LEU A 422 16.29 -18.96 19.83
N ARG A 423 15.11 -18.34 19.91
CA ARG A 423 14.56 -17.69 21.09
C ARG A 423 13.38 -18.47 21.64
N PHE A 424 13.50 -18.88 22.89
CA PHE A 424 12.48 -19.59 23.66
C PHE A 424 11.85 -18.63 24.69
N GLU A 425 10.57 -18.31 24.49
CA GLU A 425 9.76 -17.49 25.41
C GLU A 425 8.78 -18.40 26.14
N VAL A 426 8.80 -18.41 27.47
CA VAL A 426 7.77 -19.07 28.28
C VAL A 426 6.53 -18.18 28.26
N VAL A 427 5.46 -18.64 27.61
CA VAL A 427 4.24 -17.86 27.39
C VAL A 427 3.24 -18.05 28.53
N SER A 428 3.17 -19.27 29.07
CA SER A 428 2.30 -19.56 30.21
C SER A 428 2.84 -20.71 31.06
N VAL A 429 2.47 -20.68 32.33
CA VAL A 429 2.76 -21.73 33.30
C VAL A 429 1.48 -22.04 34.06
N THR A 430 1.06 -23.30 34.05
CA THR A 430 -0.09 -23.79 34.82
C THR A 430 0.40 -24.83 35.82
N SER A 431 0.04 -24.69 37.11
CA SER A 431 0.56 -25.58 38.16
C SER A 431 -0.55 -26.24 38.99
N GLN A 432 -0.33 -27.51 39.35
CA GLN A 432 -1.19 -28.29 40.23
C GLN A 432 -0.50 -28.59 41.57
N LEU A 433 0.04 -27.54 42.21
CA LEU A 433 0.88 -27.65 43.42
C LEU A 433 0.22 -28.38 44.61
N LYS A 434 -1.11 -28.35 44.71
CA LYS A 434 -1.87 -28.99 45.81
C LYS A 434 -2.17 -30.48 45.61
N LYS A 435 -2.03 -31.01 44.40
CA LYS A 435 -2.45 -32.38 44.08
C LYS A 435 -1.25 -33.24 43.67
N THR A 436 -0.60 -32.86 42.59
CA THR A 436 0.46 -33.65 41.97
C THR A 436 1.81 -32.95 41.98
N LYS A 437 1.83 -31.64 42.28
CA LYS A 437 3.01 -30.77 42.12
C LYS A 437 3.55 -30.75 40.68
N ASP A 438 2.66 -31.04 39.73
CA ASP A 438 2.97 -30.95 38.30
C ASP A 438 2.87 -29.51 37.81
N ILE A 439 3.70 -29.19 36.81
CA ILE A 439 3.72 -27.90 36.13
C ILE A 439 3.65 -28.15 34.63
N GLU A 440 2.70 -27.52 33.95
CA GLU A 440 2.60 -27.46 32.50
C GLU A 440 3.12 -26.10 32.02
N ILE A 441 4.00 -26.11 31.03
CA ILE A 441 4.73 -24.94 30.53
C ILE A 441 4.46 -24.85 29.04
N GLU A 442 3.94 -23.71 28.58
CA GLU A 442 3.80 -23.40 27.15
C GLU A 442 4.94 -22.50 26.70
N VAL A 443 5.64 -22.93 25.65
CA VAL A 443 6.85 -22.27 25.15
C VAL A 443 6.68 -21.90 23.69
N LYS A 444 6.98 -20.65 23.36
CA LYS A 444 7.03 -20.14 22.00
C LYS A 444 8.48 -20.07 21.53
N VAL A 445 8.77 -20.72 20.41
CA VAL A 445 10.07 -20.71 19.74
C VAL A 445 10.02 -19.78 18.54
N THR A 446 10.96 -18.86 18.46
CA THR A 446 11.16 -17.91 17.35
C THR A 446 12.63 -17.91 16.94
N VAL A 447 12.96 -17.26 15.83
CA VAL A 447 14.34 -16.96 15.45
C VAL A 447 14.46 -15.44 15.39
N LYS A 448 15.45 -14.87 16.09
CA LYS A 448 15.59 -13.41 16.26
C LYS A 448 15.69 -12.66 14.92
N GLU A 449 16.42 -13.23 13.97
CA GLU A 449 16.75 -12.61 12.67
C GLU A 449 15.63 -12.75 11.63
N LEU A 450 14.60 -13.58 11.90
CA LEU A 450 13.53 -13.88 10.96
C LEU A 450 12.26 -13.09 11.30
N GLU A 451 11.34 -13.03 10.33
CA GLU A 451 10.00 -12.46 10.53
C GLU A 451 9.31 -12.93 11.83
N LYS A 452 8.81 -11.98 12.63
CA LYS A 452 8.14 -12.23 13.92
C LYS A 452 6.93 -13.17 13.88
N ARG A 453 6.32 -13.36 12.69
CA ARG A 453 5.21 -14.30 12.48
C ARG A 453 5.66 -15.77 12.41
N GLN A 454 6.95 -16.04 12.21
CA GLN A 454 7.50 -17.39 12.16
C GLN A 454 7.76 -17.87 13.59
N PHE A 455 6.91 -18.76 14.07
CA PHE A 455 7.06 -19.37 15.37
C PHE A 455 6.44 -20.76 15.42
N LEU A 456 6.90 -21.53 16.41
CA LEU A 456 6.30 -22.79 16.82
C LEU A 456 5.99 -22.70 18.32
N THR A 457 4.83 -23.20 18.73
CA THR A 457 4.50 -23.37 20.14
C THR A 457 4.56 -24.85 20.49
N TYR A 458 5.19 -25.19 21.62
CA TYR A 458 5.14 -26.53 22.19
C TYR A 458 4.80 -26.46 23.67
N ARG A 459 4.35 -27.60 24.22
CA ARG A 459 4.09 -27.74 25.64
C ARG A 459 5.01 -28.75 26.26
N THR A 460 5.43 -28.44 27.48
CA THR A 460 6.21 -29.37 28.28
C THR A 460 5.67 -29.46 29.71
N LYS A 461 6.04 -30.52 30.42
CA LYS A 461 5.51 -30.85 31.74
C LYS A 461 6.63 -31.28 32.69
N LEU A 462 6.70 -30.62 33.84
CA LEU A 462 7.51 -31.05 34.98
C LEU A 462 6.64 -31.90 35.90
N ILE A 463 7.08 -33.12 36.20
CA ILE A 463 6.35 -34.04 37.07
C ILE A 463 6.88 -33.89 38.49
N ASN A 464 6.01 -33.59 39.45
CA ASN A 464 6.38 -33.41 40.86
C ASN A 464 7.61 -32.49 41.06
N LEU A 465 7.65 -31.35 40.36
CA LEU A 465 8.74 -30.36 40.38
C LEU A 465 10.13 -30.89 39.93
N ASN A 466 10.19 -32.07 39.31
CA ASN A 466 11.45 -32.62 38.80
C ASN A 466 11.78 -32.05 37.41
N PRO A 467 13.06 -31.82 37.10
CA PRO A 467 13.50 -31.44 35.76
C PRO A 467 13.05 -32.46 34.71
N GLU A 468 12.88 -32.02 33.47
CA GLU A 468 12.76 -32.97 32.37
C GLU A 468 14.05 -33.76 32.18
N THR A 469 13.89 -35.06 31.92
CA THR A 469 15.01 -35.98 31.67
C THR A 469 15.15 -36.34 30.20
N GLU A 470 14.09 -36.17 29.40
CA GLU A 470 14.06 -36.51 27.97
C GLU A 470 13.49 -35.36 27.14
N SER A 471 14.17 -35.04 26.05
CA SER A 471 13.70 -34.04 25.08
C SER A 471 12.61 -34.63 24.19
N LYS A 472 11.62 -33.80 23.82
CA LYS A 472 10.51 -34.20 22.94
C LYS A 472 10.79 -33.75 21.51
N GLU A 473 10.41 -34.56 20.53
CA GLU A 473 10.48 -34.13 19.13
C GLU A 473 9.47 -33.02 18.84
N TYR A 474 9.87 -32.04 18.04
CA TYR A 474 8.96 -31.05 17.50
C TYR A 474 7.96 -31.70 16.53
N ASN A 475 6.74 -31.15 16.45
CA ASN A 475 5.80 -31.55 15.41
C ASN A 475 6.21 -30.97 14.04
N LEU A 476 7.11 -31.65 13.35
CA LEU A 476 7.69 -31.20 12.08
C LEU A 476 6.66 -31.17 10.93
N ASN A 477 5.52 -31.85 11.06
CA ASN A 477 4.48 -31.87 10.01
C ASN A 477 3.87 -30.50 9.74
N LEU A 478 3.96 -29.57 10.70
CA LEU A 478 3.50 -28.19 10.60
C LEU A 478 4.46 -27.29 9.83
N LEU A 479 5.69 -27.78 9.60
CA LEU A 479 6.76 -27.05 8.95
C LEU A 479 6.87 -27.46 7.48
N ARG A 480 7.28 -26.50 6.65
CA ARG A 480 7.47 -26.69 5.21
C ARG A 480 8.73 -25.96 4.80
N THR A 481 9.55 -26.63 4.00
CA THR A 481 10.76 -26.05 3.37
C THR A 481 10.53 -25.70 1.90
N ASN A 482 9.35 -26.05 1.35
CA ASN A 482 8.86 -25.68 0.04
C ASN A 482 7.32 -25.64 0.02
N VAL A 483 6.75 -25.07 -1.04
CA VAL A 483 5.31 -25.11 -1.35
C VAL A 483 5.08 -25.97 -2.57
N ASN A 484 4.25 -27.00 -2.45
CA ASN A 484 3.79 -27.76 -3.62
C ASN A 484 2.61 -27.05 -4.28
N SER A 485 2.82 -26.58 -5.50
CA SER A 485 1.82 -25.91 -6.35
C SER A 485 0.86 -26.87 -7.05
N PHE A 486 1.11 -28.19 -7.02
CA PHE A 486 0.21 -29.19 -7.59
C PHE A 486 -1.05 -29.34 -6.76
N ASN A 487 -2.20 -29.12 -7.40
CA ASN A 487 -3.50 -29.40 -6.83
C ASN A 487 -4.02 -30.74 -7.37
N ALA A 488 -4.07 -31.73 -6.48
CA ALA A 488 -4.51 -33.09 -6.83
C ALA A 488 -5.99 -33.14 -7.29
N ASN A 489 -6.83 -32.21 -6.83
CA ASN A 489 -8.25 -32.16 -7.18
C ASN A 489 -8.46 -31.67 -8.61
N THR A 490 -7.76 -30.60 -9.00
CA THR A 490 -7.84 -30.03 -10.34
C THR A 490 -6.87 -30.68 -11.33
N LYS A 491 -5.94 -31.51 -10.84
CA LYS A 491 -4.84 -32.12 -11.61
C LYS A 491 -4.08 -31.08 -12.41
N SER A 492 -3.74 -29.97 -11.76
CA SER A 492 -3.03 -28.83 -12.36
C SER A 492 -2.04 -28.23 -11.38
N PHE A 493 -1.05 -27.52 -11.91
CA PHE A 493 -0.29 -26.56 -11.11
C PHE A 493 -1.08 -25.26 -10.99
N SER A 494 -1.15 -24.71 -9.77
CA SER A 494 -1.73 -23.40 -9.46
C SER A 494 -0.79 -22.58 -8.58
N PRO A 495 0.44 -22.28 -9.05
CA PRO A 495 1.41 -21.52 -8.29
C PRO A 495 0.97 -20.06 -8.12
N LYS A 496 1.22 -19.52 -6.94
CA LYS A 496 0.89 -18.14 -6.60
C LYS A 496 1.94 -17.56 -5.66
N TYR A 497 2.41 -16.36 -5.95
CA TYR A 497 3.21 -15.52 -5.07
C TYR A 497 2.44 -14.22 -4.82
N ILE A 498 2.48 -13.71 -3.59
CA ILE A 498 1.76 -12.49 -3.23
C ILE A 498 2.58 -11.55 -2.35
N VAL A 499 2.17 -10.28 -2.36
CA VAL A 499 2.54 -9.26 -1.40
C VAL A 499 1.26 -8.61 -0.89
N LYS A 500 0.94 -8.79 0.40
CA LYS A 500 -0.22 -8.17 1.07
C LYS A 500 0.18 -6.77 1.54
N ILE A 501 -0.49 -5.76 1.02
CA ILE A 501 -0.15 -4.35 1.23
C ILE A 501 -1.11 -3.78 2.28
N VAL A 502 -0.67 -3.80 3.54
CA VAL A 502 -1.43 -3.30 4.69
C VAL A 502 -0.49 -2.67 5.72
N PRO A 503 -0.91 -1.62 6.45
CA PRO A 503 -0.15 -1.11 7.59
C PRO A 503 -0.10 -2.13 8.74
N LEU A 504 0.93 -2.04 9.57
CA LEU A 504 1.08 -2.84 10.78
C LEU A 504 0.63 -2.07 12.02
N PHE A 505 0.09 -2.77 13.00
CA PHE A 505 -0.28 -2.19 14.29
C PHE A 505 0.93 -2.17 15.25
N THR A 506 1.73 -1.12 15.15
CA THR A 506 3.03 -1.02 15.83
C THR A 506 3.00 -0.01 16.97
N ALA A 507 3.80 -0.26 18.01
CA ALA A 507 4.03 0.72 19.06
C ALA A 507 4.84 1.92 18.51
N LYS A 508 4.39 3.12 18.83
CA LYS A 508 5.16 4.36 18.65
C LYS A 508 5.67 4.81 20.02
N PRO A 509 6.99 4.98 20.20
CA PRO A 509 7.49 5.64 21.39
C PRO A 509 7.01 7.10 21.36
N GLN A 510 6.19 7.49 22.33
CA GLN A 510 5.86 8.89 22.55
C GLN A 510 6.73 9.43 23.68
N THR A 511 7.51 10.46 23.38
CA THR A 511 8.08 11.33 24.42
C THR A 511 6.97 12.23 24.95
N THR A 512 6.50 11.96 26.16
CA THR A 512 5.74 12.93 26.93
C THR A 512 6.66 14.08 27.38
N ASN A 513 6.08 15.26 27.60
CA ASN A 513 6.79 16.47 28.04
C ASN A 513 7.86 16.20 29.12
N SER A 514 8.93 16.97 29.05
CA SER A 514 10.27 16.78 29.63
C SER A 514 10.43 16.57 31.15
N ASN A 515 9.37 16.24 31.90
CA ASN A 515 9.44 15.99 33.35
C ASN A 515 8.90 14.64 33.83
N ASP A 516 8.31 13.80 32.96
CA ASP A 516 7.89 12.44 33.33
C ASP A 516 8.72 11.40 32.57
N LYS A 517 9.41 10.52 33.32
CA LYS A 517 10.24 9.41 32.78
C LYS A 517 9.42 8.21 32.30
N GLU A 518 8.11 8.34 32.13
CA GLU A 518 7.26 7.25 31.62
C GLU A 518 6.95 7.44 30.14
N THR A 519 7.68 6.72 29.29
CA THR A 519 7.34 6.59 27.87
C THR A 519 6.08 5.72 27.75
N LYS A 520 4.91 6.33 27.53
CA LYS A 520 3.71 5.57 27.16
C LYS A 520 3.82 5.15 25.69
N GLU A 521 3.95 3.86 25.46
CA GLU A 521 3.80 3.29 24.12
C GLU A 521 2.33 3.32 23.71
N THR A 522 2.01 4.11 22.70
CA THR A 522 0.70 4.05 22.04
C THR A 522 0.87 3.27 20.74
N LYS A 523 0.04 2.24 20.54
CA LYS A 523 0.02 1.48 19.28
C LYS A 523 -0.90 2.16 18.28
N SER A 524 -0.45 2.24 17.03
CA SER A 524 -1.24 2.75 15.91
C SER A 524 -0.90 1.98 14.63
N PHE A 525 -1.83 2.01 13.67
CA PHE A 525 -1.54 1.51 12.34
C PHE A 525 -0.55 2.43 11.63
N SER A 526 0.57 1.88 11.19
CA SER A 526 1.60 2.62 10.46
C SER A 526 2.37 1.71 9.51
N PHE A 527 3.23 2.30 8.68
CA PHE A 527 4.15 1.56 7.82
C PHE A 527 5.49 1.23 8.47
N ARG A 528 5.66 1.52 9.76
CA ARG A 528 6.88 1.14 10.49
C ARG A 528 7.07 -0.36 10.48
N GLN A 529 8.33 -0.80 10.39
CA GLN A 529 8.69 -2.22 10.37
C GLN A 529 8.08 -2.97 9.16
N THR A 530 7.83 -2.25 8.07
CA THR A 530 7.41 -2.82 6.79
C THR A 530 8.41 -2.46 5.70
N PRO A 531 8.50 -3.23 4.60
CA PRO A 531 9.29 -2.86 3.43
C PRO A 531 8.90 -1.52 2.81
N TRP A 532 7.71 -1.02 3.13
CA TRP A 532 7.13 0.21 2.61
C TRP A 532 7.11 1.36 3.64
N GLU A 533 8.02 1.31 4.62
CA GLU A 533 8.21 2.41 5.57
C GLU A 533 8.68 3.70 4.89
N SER A 534 9.47 3.61 3.82
CA SER A 534 10.02 4.78 3.12
C SER A 534 8.96 5.56 2.32
N ASN A 535 9.17 6.86 2.17
CA ASN A 535 8.28 7.72 1.38
C ASN A 535 8.24 7.29 -0.09
N GLU A 536 9.35 6.79 -0.65
CA GLU A 536 9.38 6.29 -2.03
C GLU A 536 8.45 5.11 -2.22
N GLN A 537 8.47 4.13 -1.30
CA GLN A 537 7.58 2.97 -1.37
C GLN A 537 6.12 3.35 -1.13
N GLN A 538 5.85 4.27 -0.19
CA GLN A 538 4.50 4.83 -0.02
C GLN A 538 4.00 5.55 -1.28
N LYS A 539 4.88 6.25 -2.01
CA LYS A 539 4.57 6.86 -3.32
C LYS A 539 4.19 5.81 -4.36
N ILE A 540 4.92 4.69 -4.44
CA ILE A 540 4.60 3.59 -5.35
C ILE A 540 3.23 2.97 -5.01
N ILE A 541 2.93 2.75 -3.74
CA ILE A 541 1.61 2.24 -3.31
C ILE A 541 0.51 3.24 -3.69
N ALA A 542 0.69 4.53 -3.39
CA ALA A 542 -0.28 5.57 -3.72
C ALA A 542 -0.51 5.67 -5.24
N ASN A 543 0.55 5.61 -6.05
CA ASN A 543 0.45 5.58 -7.52
C ASN A 543 -0.40 4.39 -7.99
N ASN A 544 -0.22 3.19 -7.44
CA ASN A 544 -1.07 2.06 -7.80
C ASN A 544 -2.55 2.30 -7.44
N ILE A 545 -2.82 2.88 -6.26
CA ILE A 545 -4.18 3.17 -5.77
C ILE A 545 -4.90 4.20 -6.65
N ILE A 546 -4.28 5.35 -6.92
CA ILE A 546 -4.91 6.44 -7.69
C ILE A 546 -5.28 5.99 -9.10
N PHE A 547 -4.60 4.98 -9.63
CA PHE A 547 -4.90 4.41 -10.94
C PHE A 547 -5.88 3.23 -10.90
N MET A 548 -6.15 2.66 -9.74
CA MET A 548 -7.13 1.59 -9.54
C MET A 548 -8.52 2.14 -9.24
N ASP A 549 -8.61 3.17 -8.38
CA ASP A 549 -9.87 3.78 -7.94
C ASP A 549 -9.95 5.29 -8.27
N GLN A 550 -9.43 5.70 -9.43
CA GLN A 550 -9.20 7.10 -9.81
C GLN A 550 -10.34 8.07 -9.46
N LYS A 551 -11.56 7.78 -9.93
CA LYS A 551 -12.71 8.67 -9.72
C LYS A 551 -13.06 8.80 -8.23
N GLU A 552 -13.06 7.70 -7.49
CA GLU A 552 -13.45 7.70 -6.08
C GLU A 552 -12.41 8.38 -5.19
N ILE A 553 -11.11 8.14 -5.44
CA ILE A 553 -10.06 8.84 -4.70
C ILE A 553 -10.09 10.34 -4.99
N PHE A 554 -10.31 10.74 -6.25
CA PHE A 554 -10.39 12.16 -6.59
C PHE A 554 -11.59 12.84 -5.92
N LYS A 555 -12.75 12.18 -5.85
CA LYS A 555 -13.91 12.69 -5.08
C LYS A 555 -13.59 12.88 -3.59
N GLN A 556 -12.93 11.89 -2.98
CA GLN A 556 -12.51 11.98 -1.57
C GLN A 556 -11.51 13.11 -1.35
N ALA A 557 -10.53 13.25 -2.24
CA ALA A 557 -9.56 14.34 -2.20
C ALA A 557 -10.24 15.71 -2.36
N ASN A 558 -11.14 15.86 -3.33
CA ASN A 558 -11.89 17.08 -3.56
C ASN A 558 -12.73 17.48 -2.33
N LYS A 559 -13.46 16.53 -1.74
CA LYS A 559 -14.23 16.76 -0.51
C LYS A 559 -13.32 17.23 0.63
N TYR A 560 -12.18 16.56 0.82
CA TYR A 560 -11.20 16.96 1.82
C TYR A 560 -10.68 18.38 1.58
N TYR A 561 -10.35 18.75 0.34
CA TYR A 561 -9.91 20.12 0.02
C TYR A 561 -11.02 21.16 0.24
N GLN A 562 -12.28 20.83 -0.04
CA GLN A 562 -13.40 21.71 0.29
C GLN A 562 -13.51 21.95 1.80
N GLU A 563 -13.30 20.92 2.62
CA GLU A 563 -13.28 21.03 4.09
C GLU A 563 -12.07 21.83 4.61
N LEU A 564 -10.96 21.86 3.86
CA LEU A 564 -9.82 22.76 4.12
C LEU A 564 -10.10 24.22 3.75
N GLY A 565 -11.21 24.51 3.06
CA GLY A 565 -11.67 25.87 2.77
C GLY A 565 -11.73 26.22 1.28
N PHE A 566 -11.40 25.30 0.37
CA PHE A 566 -11.49 25.55 -1.05
C PHE A 566 -12.94 25.36 -1.56
N LYS A 567 -13.70 26.44 -1.67
CA LYS A 567 -15.10 26.36 -2.11
C LYS A 567 -15.27 26.82 -3.54
N ILE A 568 -16.04 26.04 -4.29
CA ILE A 568 -16.55 26.42 -5.59
C ILE A 568 -17.80 27.31 -5.37
N ASP A 569 -17.89 28.45 -6.06
CA ASP A 569 -19.11 29.25 -6.03
C ASP A 569 -20.13 28.69 -7.03
N ASP A 570 -21.01 27.82 -6.56
CA ASP A 570 -22.09 27.21 -7.35
C ASP A 570 -22.96 28.23 -8.08
N LYS A 571 -23.10 29.45 -7.54
CA LYS A 571 -23.94 30.50 -8.14
C LYS A 571 -23.28 31.18 -9.32
N ALA A 572 -21.95 31.10 -9.42
CA ALA A 572 -21.18 31.64 -10.54
C ALA A 572 -21.07 30.65 -11.73
N ILE A 573 -21.56 29.40 -11.57
CA ILE A 573 -21.46 28.36 -12.59
C ILE A 573 -22.79 28.17 -13.33
N ASN A 574 -22.71 27.92 -14.64
CA ASN A 574 -23.87 27.51 -15.43
C ASN A 574 -24.58 26.28 -14.80
N GLU A 575 -25.92 26.33 -14.69
CA GLU A 575 -26.71 25.28 -14.04
C GLU A 575 -26.45 23.86 -14.58
N THR A 576 -26.21 23.72 -15.89
CA THR A 576 -25.92 22.42 -16.52
C THR A 576 -24.57 21.87 -16.05
N ILE A 577 -23.57 22.75 -15.95
CA ILE A 577 -22.23 22.39 -15.46
C ILE A 577 -22.28 22.07 -13.96
N ALA A 578 -23.00 22.88 -13.17
CA ALA A 578 -23.20 22.63 -11.75
C ALA A 578 -23.89 21.27 -11.50
N LYS A 579 -24.90 20.90 -12.30
CA LYS A 579 -25.52 19.57 -12.26
C LYS A 579 -24.52 18.45 -12.57
N LYS A 580 -23.68 18.61 -13.61
CA LYS A 580 -22.63 17.63 -13.93
C LYS A 580 -21.61 17.47 -12.81
N LEU A 581 -21.15 18.58 -12.20
CA LEU A 581 -20.23 18.54 -11.06
C LEU A 581 -20.84 17.81 -9.85
N LYS A 582 -22.13 18.02 -9.56
CA LYS A 582 -22.84 17.29 -8.49
C LYS A 582 -22.95 15.80 -8.78
N LEU A 583 -23.24 15.42 -10.03
CA LEU A 583 -23.28 14.01 -10.44
C LEU A 583 -21.91 13.33 -10.32
N GLU A 584 -20.83 14.07 -10.59
CA GLU A 584 -19.46 13.60 -10.40
C GLU A 584 -18.97 13.72 -8.94
N GLY A 585 -19.81 14.17 -7.99
CA GLY A 585 -19.46 14.28 -6.56
C GLY A 585 -18.41 15.35 -6.25
N LEU A 586 -18.32 16.39 -7.10
CA LEU A 586 -17.35 17.47 -6.96
C LEU A 586 -17.94 18.75 -6.33
N LEU A 587 -19.25 18.76 -6.07
CA LEU A 587 -20.02 19.83 -5.43
C LEU A 587 -20.94 19.30 -4.34
#